data_AF-A0A1E5GH35-F1
#
_entry.id   AF-A0A1E5GH35-F1
#
_cell.length_a   1.000
_cell.length_b   1.000
_cell.length_c   1.000
_cell.angle_alpha   90.00
_cell.angle_beta   90.00
_cell.angle_gamma   90.00
#
_symmetry.space_group_name_H-M   'P 1'
#
loop_
_entity.id
_entity.type
_entity.pdbx_description
1 polymer ?
#
loop_
_entity_poly.entity_id
_entity_poly.type
_entity_poly.pdbx_seq_one_letter_code
_entity_poly.pdbx_strand_id
1 'polypeptide(L)'
;MVGILPYGKMKIKIYEDNTDTFSGYTDVNIKLRSDDNYPESAVGFGKTQEEALTETINNFNDLLEREYPKEQYPNGLSESHIEYTEPSDF
;
A
#
# COMPACT_ATOMS: atom_id res chain seq x y z
N MET A 1 2.48 15.03 16.94
CA MET A 1 2.46 14.71 15.50
C MET A 1 3.63 13.79 15.26
N VAL A 2 3.35 12.64 14.69
CA VAL A 2 3.84 11.33 15.13
C VAL A 2 3.95 10.52 13.84
N GLY A 3 5.11 9.89 13.58
CA GLY A 3 5.52 9.23 12.34
C GLY A 3 4.39 8.94 11.36
N ILE A 4 4.10 9.93 10.51
CA ILE A 4 2.95 9.91 9.61
C ILE A 4 3.35 8.99 8.47
N LEU A 5 2.78 7.78 8.46
CA LEU A 5 2.66 7.03 7.22
C LEU A 5 2.12 8.02 6.18
N PRO A 6 2.86 8.30 5.09
CA PRO A 6 2.65 9.49 4.30
C PRO A 6 1.45 9.34 3.36
N TYR A 7 0.27 9.00 3.90
CA TYR A 7 -1.01 8.94 3.17
C TYR A 7 -1.23 10.19 2.31
N GLY A 8 -0.82 11.37 2.79
CA GLY A 8 -0.93 12.63 2.04
C GLY A 8 0.02 12.76 0.84
N LYS A 9 0.99 11.86 0.68
CA LYS A 9 1.92 11.78 -0.46
C LYS A 9 1.82 10.47 -1.24
N MET A 10 1.18 9.45 -0.66
CA MET A 10 0.94 8.16 -1.31
C MET A 10 0.10 8.35 -2.56
N LYS A 11 0.48 7.65 -3.61
CA LYS A 11 -0.23 7.56 -4.88
C LYS A 11 -0.67 6.13 -5.09
N ILE A 12 -1.79 6.00 -5.79
CA ILE A 12 -2.28 4.71 -6.29
C ILE A 12 -2.36 4.86 -7.80
N LYS A 13 -1.72 3.95 -8.51
CA LYS A 13 -1.90 3.83 -9.96
C LYS A 13 -2.98 2.82 -10.21
N ILE A 14 -3.97 3.21 -11.02
CA ILE A 14 -4.99 2.31 -11.54
C ILE A 14 -4.74 2.14 -13.04
N TYR A 15 -4.74 0.91 -13.52
CA TYR A 15 -4.65 0.59 -14.94
C TYR A 15 -5.61 -0.54 -15.28
N GLU A 16 -6.01 -0.60 -16.55
CA GLU A 16 -6.85 -1.65 -17.09
C GLU A 16 -5.98 -2.68 -17.81
N ASP A 17 -6.25 -3.96 -17.59
CA ASP A 17 -5.59 -5.05 -18.30
C ASP A 17 -6.39 -5.50 -19.54
N ASN A 18 -5.84 -6.45 -20.31
CA ASN A 18 -6.48 -6.96 -21.53
C ASN A 18 -7.72 -7.84 -21.27
N THR A 19 -8.19 -7.96 -20.02
CA THR A 19 -9.31 -8.80 -19.61
C THR A 19 -10.50 -7.99 -19.07
N ASP A 20 -10.55 -6.69 -19.39
CA ASP A 20 -11.52 -5.73 -18.86
C ASP A 20 -11.56 -5.75 -17.31
N THR A 21 -10.38 -5.88 -16.69
CA THR A 21 -10.19 -5.83 -15.25
C THR A 21 -9.25 -4.68 -14.90
N PHE A 22 -9.64 -3.89 -13.90
CA PHE A 22 -8.81 -2.82 -13.36
C PHE A 22 -7.94 -3.38 -12.24
N SER A 23 -6.66 -3.02 -12.26
CA SER A 23 -5.69 -3.31 -11.21
C SER A 23 -5.19 -2.01 -10.62
N GLY A 24 -5.01 -1.99 -9.30
CA GLY A 24 -4.46 -0.88 -8.55
C GLY A 24 -3.25 -1.30 -7.72
N TYR A 25 -2.27 -0.41 -7.59
CA TYR A 25 -1.15 -0.61 -6.68
C TYR A 25 -0.62 0.70 -6.08
N THR A 26 -0.10 0.63 -4.86
CA THR A 26 0.49 1.76 -4.13
C THR A 26 1.93 2.06 -4.57
N ASP A 27 2.31 3.34 -4.57
CA ASP A 27 3.71 3.76 -4.72
C ASP A 27 4.52 3.67 -3.41
N VAL A 28 3.83 3.37 -2.29
CA VAL A 28 4.44 3.09 -0.99
C VAL A 28 4.35 1.59 -0.74
N ASN A 29 5.52 0.97 -0.61
CA ASN A 29 5.69 -0.41 -0.18
C ASN A 29 5.90 -0.45 1.33
N ILE A 30 5.25 -1.39 1.99
CA ILE A 30 5.41 -1.63 3.43
C ILE A 30 6.37 -2.79 3.61
N LYS A 31 7.36 -2.63 4.49
CA LYS A 31 8.28 -3.72 4.82
C LYS A 31 7.59 -4.72 5.74
N LEU A 32 7.39 -5.95 5.26
CA LEU A 32 6.73 -7.02 6.00
C LEU A 32 7.63 -7.53 7.12
N ARG A 33 7.23 -7.33 8.37
CA ARG A 33 7.98 -7.85 9.52
C ARG A 33 7.94 -9.37 9.58
N SER A 34 6.87 -9.96 9.04
CA SER A 34 6.68 -11.39 8.92
C SER A 34 7.58 -12.06 7.87
N ASP A 35 8.21 -11.30 6.98
CA ASP A 35 9.00 -11.81 5.86
C ASP A 35 10.31 -11.03 5.69
N ASP A 36 11.19 -11.07 6.70
CA ASP A 36 12.53 -10.46 6.70
C ASP A 36 12.60 -8.99 6.21
N ASN A 37 11.54 -8.21 6.45
CA ASN A 37 11.35 -6.83 5.98
C ASN A 37 11.27 -6.67 4.46
N TYR A 38 10.78 -7.69 3.75
CA TYR A 38 10.51 -7.63 2.31
C TYR A 38 9.51 -6.50 2.01
N PRO A 39 9.80 -5.59 1.06
CA PRO A 39 8.90 -4.51 0.70
C PRO A 39 7.74 -5.02 -0.17
N GLU A 40 6.51 -4.82 0.29
CA GLU A 40 5.30 -5.21 -0.44
C GLU A 40 4.38 -4.01 -0.70
N SER A 41 3.98 -3.83 -1.97
CA SER A 41 2.91 -2.90 -2.36
C SER A 41 1.55 -3.51 -2.06
N ALA A 42 0.57 -2.70 -1.66
CA ALA A 42 -0.80 -3.18 -1.68
C ALA A 42 -1.32 -3.20 -3.12
N VAL A 43 -2.00 -4.29 -3.49
CA VAL A 43 -2.59 -4.50 -4.81
C VAL A 43 -4.08 -4.76 -4.64
N GLY A 44 -4.90 -4.18 -5.51
CA GLY A 44 -6.34 -4.44 -5.60
C GLY A 44 -6.82 -4.58 -7.04
N PHE A 45 -7.98 -5.18 -7.22
CA PHE A 45 -8.59 -5.55 -8.48
C PHE A 45 -10.08 -5.15 -8.48
N GLY A 46 -10.63 -4.95 -9.68
CA GLY A 46 -12.05 -4.60 -9.81
C GLY A 46 -12.54 -4.62 -11.25
N LYS A 47 -13.85 -4.64 -11.43
CA LYS A 47 -14.51 -4.45 -12.73
C LYS A 47 -14.68 -2.97 -13.08
N THR A 48 -14.46 -2.08 -12.11
CA THR A 48 -14.38 -0.64 -12.32
C THR A 48 -13.13 -0.06 -11.66
N GLN A 49 -12.73 1.14 -12.07
CA GLN A 49 -11.64 1.88 -11.42
C GLN A 49 -11.92 2.12 -9.93
N GLU A 50 -13.18 2.37 -9.57
CA GLU A 50 -13.60 2.62 -8.18
C GLU A 50 -13.47 1.35 -7.32
N GLU A 51 -13.84 0.18 -7.87
CA GLU A 51 -13.67 -1.10 -7.19
C GLU A 51 -12.19 -1.41 -6.95
N ALA A 52 -11.35 -1.28 -7.98
CA ALA A 52 -9.91 -1.53 -7.86
C ALA A 52 -9.24 -0.57 -6.86
N LEU A 53 -9.62 0.71 -6.88
CA LEU A 53 -9.13 1.69 -5.90
C LEU A 53 -9.54 1.33 -4.47
N THR A 54 -10.82 1.00 -4.28
CA THR A 54 -11.37 0.63 -2.97
C THR A 54 -10.67 -0.61 -2.42
N GLU A 55 -10.51 -1.64 -3.24
CA GLU A 55 -9.82 -2.88 -2.84
C GLU A 55 -8.34 -2.62 -2.53
N THR A 56 -7.66 -1.80 -3.34
CA THR A 56 -6.25 -1.43 -3.09
C THR A 56 -6.07 -0.74 -1.74
N ILE A 57 -6.96 0.21 -1.39
CA ILE A 57 -6.93 0.92 -0.10
C ILE A 57 -7.22 -0.03 1.06
N ASN A 58 -8.21 -0.92 0.91
CA ASN A 58 -8.54 -1.89 1.95
C ASN A 58 -7.36 -2.83 2.21
N ASN A 59 -6.79 -3.40 1.16
CA ASN A 59 -5.63 -4.31 1.26
C ASN A 59 -4.42 -3.60 1.88
N PHE A 60 -4.21 -2.32 1.59
CA PHE A 60 -3.17 -1.53 2.23
C PHE A 60 -3.39 -1.37 3.73
N ASN A 61 -4.62 -1.07 4.16
CA ASN A 61 -4.95 -0.96 5.57
C ASN A 61 -4.83 -2.30 6.30
N ASP A 62 -5.28 -3.40 5.67
CA ASP A 62 -5.16 -4.75 6.22
C ASP A 62 -3.70 -5.14 6.43
N LEU A 63 -2.83 -4.79 5.47
CA LEU A 63 -1.40 -5.03 5.56
C LEU A 63 -0.78 -4.23 6.71
N LEU A 64 -1.17 -2.97 6.90
CA LEU A 64 -0.72 -2.15 8.03
C LEU A 64 -1.19 -2.70 9.37
N GLU A 65 -2.45 -3.13 9.48
CA GLU A 65 -2.98 -3.70 10.72
C GLU A 65 -2.27 -5.01 11.08
N ARG A 66 -2.00 -5.85 10.07
CA ARG A 66 -1.30 -7.13 10.24
C ARG A 66 0.15 -6.94 10.68
N GLU A 67 0.92 -6.11 9.97
CA GLU A 67 2.36 -5.98 10.18
C GLU A 67 2.69 -4.98 11.31
N TYR A 68 1.88 -3.93 11.46
CA TYR A 68 2.13 -2.79 12.33
C TYR A 68 0.89 -2.38 13.13
N PRO A 69 0.37 -3.26 14.01
CA PRO A 69 -0.81 -2.98 14.79
C PRO A 69 -0.61 -1.75 15.67
N LYS A 70 -1.66 -0.92 15.76
CA LYS A 70 -1.63 0.39 16.42
C LYS A 70 -1.27 0.31 17.90
N GLU A 71 -1.53 -0.81 18.57
CA GLU A 71 -1.18 -1.03 19.97
C GLU A 71 0.34 -1.09 20.17
N GLN A 72 1.07 -1.63 19.18
CA GLN A 72 2.53 -1.72 19.19
C GLN A 72 3.18 -0.49 18.55
N TYR A 73 2.49 0.11 17.57
CA TYR A 73 2.92 1.31 16.84
C TYR A 73 1.89 2.43 17.03
N PRO A 74 1.66 2.90 18.28
CA PRO A 74 0.69 3.97 18.54
C PRO A 74 1.11 5.28 17.87
N ASN A 75 2.38 5.34 17.49
CA ASN A 75 3.01 6.45 16.84
C ASN A 75 3.14 6.33 15.30
N GLY A 76 2.46 5.35 14.70
CA GLY A 76 2.54 5.12 13.26
C GLY A 76 3.92 4.63 12.80
N LEU A 77 4.17 4.73 11.49
CA LEU A 77 5.38 4.25 10.85
C LEU A 77 6.32 5.39 10.48
N SER A 78 7.61 5.19 10.79
CA SER A 78 8.71 6.00 10.24
C SER A 78 9.15 5.50 8.86
N GLU A 79 9.93 6.33 8.16
CA GLU A 79 10.48 6.03 6.82
C GLU A 79 11.27 4.72 6.75
N SER A 80 11.83 4.24 7.87
CA SER A 80 12.54 2.96 7.92
C SER A 80 11.66 1.74 7.61
N HIS A 81 10.33 1.85 7.81
CA HIS A 81 9.35 0.76 7.64
C HIS A 81 8.73 0.71 6.25
N ILE A 82 9.03 1.70 5.40
CA ILE A 82 8.47 1.81 4.07
C ILE A 82 9.58 1.95 3.03
N GLU A 83 9.21 1.76 1.78
CA GLU A 83 10.02 2.03 0.61
C GLU A 83 9.12 2.59 -0.48
N TYR A 84 9.60 3.56 -1.26
CA TYR A 84 8.82 4.06 -2.38
C TYR A 84 9.18 3.28 -3.63
N THR A 85 8.18 2.99 -4.46
CA THR A 85 8.37 2.42 -5.78
C THR A 85 9.15 3.43 -6.65
N GLU A 86 10.15 2.94 -7.38
CA GLU A 86 10.91 3.77 -8.31
C GLU A 86 10.00 4.28 -9.45
N PRO A 87 10.23 5.49 -9.98
CA PRO A 87 9.40 6.01 -11.07
C PRO A 87 9.36 5.15 -12.34
N SER A 88 10.35 4.26 -12.55
CA SER A 88 10.33 3.31 -13.66
C SER A 88 9.34 2.16 -13.48
N ASP A 89 8.97 1.88 -12.23
CA ASP A 89 8.10 0.77 -11.83
C ASP A 89 6.67 1.27 -11.52
N PHE A 90 6.46 2.60 -11.50
CA PHE A 90 5.18 3.28 -11.22
C PHE A 90 4.64 4.04 -12.42
#